data_AF-T0G9J0-F1
#
_entry.id   AF-T0G9J0-F1
#
_cell.length_a   1.000
_cell.length_b   1.000
_cell.length_c   1.000
_cell.angle_alpha   90.00
_cell.angle_beta   90.00
_cell.angle_gamma   90.00
#
_symmetry.space_group_name_H-M   'P 1'
#
loop_
_entity.id
_entity.type
_entity.pdbx_description
1 polymer ?
#
loop_
_entity_poly.entity_id
_entity_poly.type
_entity_poly.pdbx_seq_one_letter_code
_entity_poly.pdbx_strand_id
1 'polypeptide(L)'
;MSRANPFGDLDDFAPELPSRPVATEAIDQLAQASGFPSRKAQNTPSPAPTRQPRRHTTGRNRQINIKATEETIAALYSIADDMGLPLGAVLEQALVALDEKRKD
;
A
#
# COMPACT_ATOMS: atom_id res chain seq x y z
N MET A 1 -27.61 -53.90 -12.09
CA MET A 1 -26.59 -53.25 -11.24
C MET A 1 -27.24 -52.04 -10.59
N SER A 2 -27.54 -52.11 -9.29
CA SER A 2 -28.05 -50.97 -8.54
C SER A 2 -26.95 -49.93 -8.35
N ARG A 3 -27.29 -48.64 -8.46
CA ARG A 3 -26.36 -47.52 -8.32
C ARG A 3 -26.03 -47.34 -6.83
N ALA A 4 -24.76 -47.38 -6.46
CA ALA A 4 -24.34 -47.14 -5.08
C ALA A 4 -24.73 -45.71 -4.65
N ASN A 5 -25.36 -45.58 -3.48
CA ASN A 5 -25.69 -44.29 -2.90
C ASN A 5 -24.47 -43.78 -2.10
N PRO A 6 -23.80 -42.70 -2.52
CA PRO A 6 -22.63 -42.16 -1.81
C PRO A 6 -22.97 -41.51 -0.46
N PHE A 7 -24.25 -41.44 -0.10
CA PHE A 7 -24.75 -40.85 1.14
C PHE A 7 -25.42 -41.88 2.07
N GLY A 8 -25.17 -43.17 1.85
CA GLY A 8 -25.75 -44.24 2.68
C GLY A 8 -25.15 -44.36 4.09
N ASP A 9 -24.05 -43.66 4.36
CA ASP A 9 -23.29 -43.72 5.61
C ASP A 9 -23.16 -42.31 6.22
N LEU A 10 -24.30 -41.67 6.47
CA LEU A 10 -24.39 -40.33 7.08
C LEU A 10 -25.11 -40.35 8.43
N ASP A 11 -25.41 -41.53 8.97
CA ASP A 11 -26.16 -41.67 10.23
C ASP A 11 -25.38 -41.08 11.42
N ASP A 12 -24.04 -41.03 11.33
CA ASP A 12 -23.16 -40.43 12.33
C ASP A 12 -22.92 -38.92 12.13
N PHE A 13 -23.48 -38.31 11.08
CA PHE A 13 -23.36 -36.88 10.81
C PHE A 13 -24.37 -36.07 11.66
N ALA A 14 -24.10 -36.00 12.95
CA ALA A 14 -24.88 -35.22 13.92
C ALA A 14 -24.13 -33.95 14.35
N PRO A 15 -24.84 -32.86 14.70
CA PRO A 15 -24.20 -31.66 15.21
C PRO A 15 -23.51 -31.93 16.55
N GLU A 16 -22.21 -31.64 16.63
CA GLU A 16 -21.46 -31.73 17.89
C GLU A 16 -21.86 -30.63 18.88
N LEU A 17 -21.78 -30.96 20.18
CA LEU A 17 -21.99 -30.00 21.25
C LEU A 17 -20.86 -28.97 21.29
N PRO A 18 -21.14 -27.69 21.62
CA PRO A 18 -20.12 -26.65 21.63
C PRO A 18 -19.02 -26.99 22.64
N SER A 19 -17.79 -27.07 22.15
CA SER A 19 -16.60 -27.35 22.97
C SER A 19 -16.14 -26.09 23.73
N ARG A 20 -15.31 -26.31 24.75
CA ARG A 20 -14.76 -25.23 25.58
C ARG A 20 -13.85 -24.33 24.72
N PRO A 21 -13.94 -22.99 24.82
CA PRO A 21 -13.07 -22.11 24.06
C PRO A 21 -11.60 -22.36 24.40
N VAL A 22 -10.79 -22.56 23.36
CA VAL A 22 -9.34 -22.70 23.45
C VAL A 22 -8.71 -21.33 23.70
N ALA A 23 -7.66 -21.28 24.53
CA ALA A 23 -6.93 -20.05 24.79
C ALA A 23 -6.32 -19.49 23.48
N THR A 24 -6.45 -18.19 23.27
CA THR A 24 -5.97 -17.50 22.05
C THR A 24 -4.47 -17.65 21.85
N GLU A 25 -3.70 -17.70 22.94
CA GLU A 25 -2.25 -17.88 22.90
C GLU A 25 -1.84 -19.23 22.31
N ALA A 26 -2.60 -20.30 22.60
CA ALA A 26 -2.34 -21.62 22.04
C ALA A 26 -2.60 -21.66 20.53
N ILE A 27 -3.59 -20.89 20.06
CA ILE A 27 -3.91 -20.72 18.64
C ILE A 27 -2.77 -19.99 17.93
N ASP A 28 -2.27 -18.90 18.52
CA ASP A 28 -1.19 -18.10 17.95
C ASP A 28 0.12 -18.90 17.85
N GLN A 29 0.45 -19.70 18.89
CA GLN A 29 1.62 -20.58 18.87
C GLN A 29 1.51 -21.66 17.78
N LEU A 30 0.34 -22.30 17.66
CA LEU A 30 0.10 -23.32 16.65
C LEU A 30 0.15 -22.74 15.22
N ALA A 31 -0.43 -21.55 15.02
CA ALA A 31 -0.39 -20.85 13.74
C ALA A 31 1.05 -20.53 13.33
N GLN A 32 1.86 -20.02 14.28
CA GLN A 32 3.27 -19.74 14.04
C GLN A 32 4.07 -21.01 13.70
N ALA A 33 3.87 -22.09 14.46
CA ALA A 33 4.54 -23.38 14.23
C ALA A 33 4.13 -24.02 12.89
N SER A 34 2.90 -23.78 12.44
CA SER A 34 2.35 -24.31 11.19
C SER A 34 2.65 -23.42 9.97
N GLY A 35 3.41 -22.33 10.14
CA GLY A 35 3.77 -21.44 9.04
C GLY A 35 2.66 -20.48 8.60
N PHE A 36 1.70 -20.19 9.50
CA PHE A 36 0.65 -19.17 9.33
C PHE A 36 0.92 -17.96 10.24
N PRO A 37 1.97 -17.17 10.00
CA PRO A 37 2.25 -15.99 10.81
C PRO A 37 1.17 -14.91 10.61
N SER A 38 0.87 -14.18 11.68
CA SER A 38 -0.10 -13.07 11.62
C SER A 38 0.40 -11.95 10.70
N ARG A 39 -0.49 -11.40 9.86
CA ARG A 39 -0.22 -10.22 9.02
C ARG A 39 -0.31 -8.90 9.80
N LYS A 40 -0.52 -8.93 11.12
CA LYS A 40 -0.50 -7.70 11.92
C LYS A 40 0.88 -7.06 11.75
N ALA A 41 0.88 -5.76 11.44
CA ALA A 41 2.11 -4.99 11.34
C ALA A 41 2.89 -5.16 12.65
N GLN A 42 4.08 -5.75 12.58
CA GLN A 42 5.03 -5.67 13.68
C GLN A 42 5.38 -4.19 13.80
N ASN A 43 5.30 -3.63 15.01
CA ASN A 43 5.73 -2.27 15.31
C ASN A 43 7.27 -2.19 15.24
N THR A 44 7.86 -2.49 14.08
CA THR A 44 9.25 -2.22 13.80
C THR A 44 9.35 -0.74 13.43
N PRO A 45 10.14 0.07 14.15
CA PRO A 45 10.34 1.46 13.76
C PRO A 45 10.95 1.52 12.36
N SER A 46 10.24 2.15 11.42
CA SER A 46 10.66 2.32 10.03
C SER A 46 11.87 3.26 9.95
N PRO A 47 13.02 2.85 9.36
CA PRO A 47 14.18 3.72 9.20
C PRO A 47 14.10 4.45 7.86
N ALA A 48 13.24 5.45 7.74
CA ALA A 48 13.36 6.52 6.74
C ALA A 48 12.47 7.71 7.11
N PRO A 49 12.93 8.97 6.96
CA PRO A 49 12.05 10.13 7.10
C PRO A 49 10.97 10.04 6.02
N THR A 50 9.74 9.76 6.45
CA THR A 50 8.57 9.77 5.58
C THR A 50 8.37 11.20 5.12
N ARG A 51 8.65 11.48 3.84
CA ARG A 51 8.40 12.79 3.22
C ARG A 51 6.95 13.20 3.50
N GLN A 52 6.75 14.40 4.05
CA GLN A 52 5.42 14.87 4.41
C GLN A 52 4.52 14.90 3.16
N PRO A 53 3.31 14.32 3.22
CA PRO A 53 2.41 14.29 2.08
C PRO A 53 1.90 15.70 1.78
N ARG A 54 2.34 16.28 0.65
CA ARG A 54 1.86 17.58 0.15
C ARG A 54 0.49 17.41 -0.52
N ARG A 55 -0.56 17.20 0.26
CA ARG A 55 -1.94 17.02 -0.26
C ARG A 55 -2.60 18.39 -0.46
N HIS A 56 -2.45 18.95 -1.65
CA HIS A 56 -3.18 20.14 -2.07
C HIS A 56 -4.18 19.80 -3.18
N THR A 57 -5.46 20.08 -2.97
CA THR A 57 -6.54 19.90 -3.97
C THR A 57 -6.39 20.97 -5.05
N THR A 58 -5.57 20.73 -6.07
CA THR A 58 -5.16 21.78 -7.03
C THR A 58 -5.55 21.50 -8.48
N GLY A 59 -6.43 20.53 -8.75
CA GLY A 59 -6.91 20.21 -10.10
C GLY A 59 -5.88 19.52 -11.02
N ARG A 60 -4.61 19.41 -10.60
CA ARG A 60 -3.52 18.72 -11.31
C ARG A 60 -3.70 17.19 -11.26
N ASN A 61 -4.62 16.68 -12.08
CA ASN A 61 -5.05 15.28 -12.08
C ASN A 61 -4.55 14.45 -13.28
N ARG A 62 -3.80 15.05 -14.20
CA ARG A 62 -3.19 14.35 -15.34
C ARG A 62 -1.73 14.04 -15.05
N GLN A 63 -1.34 12.78 -15.22
CA GLN A 63 0.04 12.33 -15.05
C GLN A 63 0.83 12.54 -16.35
N ILE A 64 2.10 12.95 -16.22
CA ILE A 64 3.04 13.03 -17.33
C ILE A 64 4.18 12.05 -17.04
N ASN A 65 4.42 11.12 -17.96
CA ASN A 65 5.49 10.12 -17.83
C ASN A 65 6.76 10.63 -18.51
N ILE A 66 7.59 11.34 -17.75
CA ILE A 66 8.87 11.88 -18.23
C ILE A 66 10.02 11.14 -17.53
N LYS A 67 11.07 10.82 -18.29
CA LYS A 67 12.34 10.36 -17.73
C LYS A 67 13.26 11.57 -17.51
N ALA A 68 13.89 11.65 -16.35
CA ALA A 68 14.83 12.71 -15.99
C ALA A 68 16.05 12.13 -15.29
N THR A 69 17.16 12.88 -15.26
CA THR A 69 18.34 12.51 -14.47
C THR A 69 18.07 12.67 -12.97
N GLU A 70 18.85 11.97 -12.13
CA GLU A 70 18.75 12.07 -10.67
C GLU A 70 18.95 13.52 -10.18
N GLU A 71 19.90 14.24 -10.78
CA GLU A 71 20.17 15.64 -10.48
C GLU A 71 18.97 16.54 -10.75
N THR A 72 18.28 16.32 -11.87
CA THR A 72 17.09 17.09 -12.26
C THR A 72 15.95 16.84 -11.29
N ILE A 73 15.76 15.57 -10.88
CA ILE A 73 14.77 15.19 -9.89
C ILE A 73 15.07 15.88 -8.55
N ALA A 74 16.32 15.80 -8.08
CA ALA A 74 16.74 16.41 -6.83
C ALA A 74 16.52 17.94 -6.83
N ALA A 75 16.90 18.62 -7.91
CA ALA A 75 16.68 20.06 -8.08
C ALA A 75 15.18 20.42 -8.02
N LEU A 76 14.33 19.68 -8.73
CA LEU A 76 12.88 19.91 -8.71
C LEU A 76 12.29 19.77 -7.31
N TYR A 77 12.74 18.76 -6.54
CA TYR A 77 12.30 18.59 -5.16
C TYR A 77 12.76 19.73 -4.25
N SER A 78 14.03 20.15 -4.34
CA SER A 78 14.57 21.26 -3.55
C SER A 78 13.79 22.54 -3.79
N ILE A 79 13.61 22.93 -5.06
CA ILE A 79 12.86 24.13 -5.42
C ILE A 79 11.42 24.06 -4.89
N ALA A 80 10.78 22.88 -4.98
CA ALA A 80 9.44 22.71 -4.47
C ALA A 80 9.33 22.79 -2.95
N ASP A 81 10.34 22.30 -2.21
CA ASP A 81 10.43 22.45 -0.77
C ASP A 81 10.66 23.92 -0.37
N ASP A 82 11.60 24.60 -1.03
CA ASP A 82 11.94 26.01 -0.78
C ASP A 82 10.74 26.94 -1.02
N MET A 83 9.93 26.64 -2.04
CA MET A 83 8.73 27.42 -2.39
C MET A 83 7.49 26.96 -1.62
N GLY A 84 7.53 25.82 -0.92
CA GLY A 84 6.36 25.22 -0.28
C GLY A 84 5.26 24.82 -1.27
N LEU A 85 5.62 24.46 -2.50
CA LEU A 85 4.68 24.16 -3.59
C LEU A 85 4.67 22.66 -3.95
N PRO A 86 3.55 22.14 -4.50
CA PRO A 86 3.55 20.82 -5.11
C PRO A 86 4.35 20.82 -6.42
N LEU A 87 4.98 19.69 -6.76
CA LEU A 87 5.87 19.57 -7.93
C LEU A 87 5.21 20.03 -9.23
N GLY A 88 3.91 19.74 -9.42
CA GLY A 88 3.17 20.18 -10.61
C GLY A 88 3.05 21.71 -10.74
N ALA A 89 2.95 22.44 -9.61
CA ALA A 89 2.92 23.90 -9.64
C ALA A 89 4.28 24.49 -10.02
N VAL A 90 5.37 23.90 -9.50
CA VAL A 90 6.73 24.30 -9.86
C VAL A 90 6.99 24.04 -11.35
N LEU A 91 6.53 22.90 -11.88
CA LEU A 91 6.67 22.57 -13.29
C LEU A 91 5.91 23.58 -14.19
N GLU A 92 4.69 23.97 -13.83
CA GLU A 92 3.94 25.01 -14.57
C GLU A 92 4.71 26.32 -14.66
N GLN A 93 5.25 26.80 -13.52
CA GLN A 93 6.04 28.03 -13.50
C GLN A 93 7.34 27.91 -14.31
N ALA A 94 8.02 26.76 -14.21
CA ALA A 94 9.21 26.48 -15.01
C ALA A 94 8.92 26.51 -16.52
N LEU A 95 7.75 26.03 -16.95
CA LEU A 95 7.34 26.08 -18.36
C LEU A 95 7.05 27.50 -18.84
N VAL A 96 6.43 28.34 -18.00
CA VAL A 96 6.22 29.77 -18.31
C VAL A 96 7.57 30.49 -18.47
N ALA A 97 8.47 30.34 -17.51
CA ALA A 97 9.81 30.94 -17.58
C ALA A 97 10.61 30.44 -18.79
N LEU A 98 10.47 29.17 -19.16
CA LEU A 98 11.09 28.61 -20.35
C LEU A 98 10.50 29.20 -21.64
N ASP A 99 9.19 29.43 -21.71
CA ASP A 99 8.53 30.03 -22.88
C ASP A 99 8.92 31.50 -23.07
N GLU A 100 9.02 32.26 -21.98
CA GLU A 100 9.54 33.65 -22.00
C GLU A 100 10.97 33.67 -22.55
N LYS A 101 11.86 32.84 -22.01
CA LYS A 101 13.26 32.74 -22.45
C LYS A 101 13.41 32.30 -23.91
N ARG A 102 12.42 31.64 -24.51
CA ARG A 102 12.45 31.21 -25.91
C ARG A 102 11.97 32.28 -26.89
N LYS A 103 11.26 33.30 -26.40
CA LYS A 103 10.73 34.40 -27.21
C LYS A 103 11.72 35.55 -27.35
N ASP A 104 12.66 35.66 -26.40
CA ASP A 104 13.85 36.52 -26.48
C ASP A 104 14.95 35.91 -27.36
#